data_AF-A0A133S5Y0-F1
#
_entry.id   AF-A0A133S5Y0-F1
#
_cell.length_a   1.000
_cell.length_b   1.000
_cell.length_c   1.000
_cell.angle_alpha   90.00
_cell.angle_beta   90.00
_cell.angle_gamma   90.00
#
_symmetry.space_group_name_H-M   'P 1'
#
loop_
_entity.id
_entity.type
_entity.pdbx_description
1 polymer ?
#
loop_
_entity_poly.entity_id
_entity_poly.type
_entity_poly.pdbx_seq_one_letter_code
_entity_poly.pdbx_strand_id
1 'polypeptide(L)'
;MKYFKYILLAVCAVSFIFVNFNVSASSAIDRRTSMIQSVSGKLSGDWYDANGNLVYSIHHGYVNGAKIIDCYDYVGGNPGGAVITILEANGPRSIRLDWLRHDNDNPKMVEMFGTPYLKIYDLRNPNRLLNTYYYQPYSSDFSHK
;
A
#
# COMPACT_ATOMS: atom_id res chain seq x y z
N MET A 1 12.59 -33.63 46.92
CA MET A 1 11.68 -32.51 46.59
C MET A 1 12.29 -31.10 46.68
N LYS A 2 13.59 -30.89 46.97
CA LYS A 2 14.18 -29.54 47.10
C LYS A 2 14.18 -28.72 45.80
N TYR A 3 14.23 -29.36 44.63
CA TYR A 3 14.37 -28.67 43.34
C TYR A 3 13.05 -28.39 42.60
N PHE A 4 11.93 -28.95 43.06
CA PHE A 4 10.63 -28.86 42.37
C PHE A 4 10.16 -27.40 42.21
N LYS A 5 10.38 -26.56 43.23
CA LYS A 5 10.03 -25.13 43.20
C LYS A 5 10.88 -24.35 42.18
N TYR A 6 12.16 -24.69 42.04
CA TYR A 6 13.06 -24.04 41.09
C TYR A 6 12.78 -24.48 39.65
N ILE A 7 12.43 -25.75 39.45
CA ILE A 7 12.01 -26.28 38.14
C ILE A 7 10.71 -25.60 37.69
N LEU A 8 9.72 -25.49 38.58
CA LEU A 8 8.46 -24.81 38.27
C LEU A 8 8.67 -23.32 37.91
N LEU A 9 9.54 -22.63 38.65
CA LEU A 9 9.88 -21.23 38.38
C LEU A 9 10.60 -21.04 37.03
N ALA A 10 11.54 -21.94 36.70
CA ALA A 10 12.24 -21.93 35.44
C ALA A 10 11.29 -22.19 34.26
N VAL A 11 10.34 -23.14 34.39
CA VAL A 11 9.32 -23.39 33.37
C VAL A 11 8.44 -22.16 33.17
N CYS A 12 7.97 -21.51 34.24
CA CYS A 12 7.17 -20.28 34.12
C CYS A 12 7.94 -19.15 33.43
N ALA A 13 9.20 -18.92 33.80
CA ALA A 13 10.03 -17.88 33.19
C ALA A 13 10.23 -18.12 31.68
N VAL A 14 10.51 -19.37 31.30
CA VAL A 14 10.66 -19.78 29.90
C VAL A 14 9.35 -19.61 29.13
N SER A 15 8.21 -20.01 29.69
CA SER A 15 6.88 -19.81 29.09
C SER A 15 6.61 -18.33 28.84
N PHE A 16 6.84 -17.45 29.82
CA PHE A 16 6.64 -16.01 29.68
C PHE A 16 7.50 -15.42 28.57
N ILE A 17 8.77 -15.83 28.45
CA ILE A 17 9.64 -15.37 27.37
C ILE A 17 9.08 -15.82 26.00
N PHE A 18 8.66 -17.08 25.85
CA PHE A 18 8.10 -17.58 24.59
C PHE A 18 6.78 -16.88 24.19
N VAL A 19 5.91 -16.52 25.14
CA VAL A 19 4.65 -15.81 24.80
C VAL A 19 4.94 -14.38 24.30
N ASN A 20 5.90 -13.68 24.92
CA ASN A 20 6.24 -12.29 24.55
C ASN A 20 6.94 -12.17 23.18
N PHE A 21 7.75 -13.16 22.78
CA PHE A 21 8.38 -13.17 21.45
C PHE A 21 7.37 -13.36 20.31
N ASN A 22 6.34 -14.18 20.50
CA ASN A 22 5.35 -14.45 19.45
C ASN A 22 4.40 -13.26 19.19
N VAL A 23 4.07 -12.46 20.22
CA VAL A 23 3.20 -11.27 20.10
C VAL A 23 3.82 -10.16 19.24
N SER A 24 5.15 -10.00 19.28
CA SER A 24 5.85 -8.99 18.48
C SER A 24 5.87 -9.33 16.99
N ALA A 25 6.00 -10.61 16.65
CA ALA A 25 6.00 -11.07 15.25
C ALA A 25 4.59 -11.01 14.63
N SER A 26 3.55 -11.40 15.37
CA SER A 26 2.16 -11.35 14.88
C SER A 26 1.73 -9.91 14.61
N SER A 27 2.00 -8.98 15.54
CA SER A 27 1.63 -7.56 15.37
C SER A 27 2.29 -6.89 14.16
N ALA A 28 3.52 -7.27 13.79
CA ALA A 28 4.19 -6.76 12.60
C ALA A 28 3.56 -7.30 11.29
N ILE A 29 3.12 -8.57 11.29
CA ILE A 29 2.43 -9.18 10.15
C ILE A 29 1.02 -8.58 9.99
N ASP A 30 0.31 -8.39 11.09
CA ASP A 30 -1.03 -7.79 11.09
C ASP A 30 -0.98 -6.34 10.59
N ARG A 31 0.05 -5.58 11.02
CA ARG A 31 0.29 -4.22 10.53
C ARG A 31 0.59 -4.19 9.03
N ARG A 32 1.45 -5.07 8.51
CA ARG A 32 1.72 -5.14 7.07
C ARG A 32 0.48 -5.53 6.27
N THR A 33 -0.28 -6.51 6.75
CA THR A 33 -1.51 -6.97 6.10
C THR A 33 -2.55 -5.85 6.03
N SER A 34 -2.76 -5.11 7.12
CA SER A 34 -3.65 -3.95 7.14
C SER A 34 -3.18 -2.80 6.24
N MET A 35 -1.87 -2.55 6.13
CA MET A 35 -1.32 -1.59 5.17
C MET A 35 -1.58 -2.02 3.72
N ILE A 36 -1.37 -3.30 3.38
CA ILE A 36 -1.66 -3.85 2.05
C ILE A 36 -3.15 -3.70 1.71
N GLN A 37 -4.04 -4.03 2.65
CA GLN A 37 -5.48 -3.85 2.47
C GLN A 37 -5.83 -2.37 2.27
N SER A 38 -5.24 -1.48 3.07
CA SER A 38 -5.52 -0.05 3.00
C SER A 38 -5.03 0.55 1.67
N VAL A 39 -3.79 0.26 1.25
CA VAL A 39 -3.26 0.77 -0.02
C VAL A 39 -4.01 0.17 -1.22
N SER A 40 -4.38 -1.12 -1.17
CA SER A 40 -5.17 -1.74 -2.24
C SER A 40 -6.55 -1.09 -2.36
N GLY A 41 -7.22 -0.78 -1.25
CA GLY A 41 -8.48 -0.06 -1.29
C GLY A 41 -8.31 1.38 -1.75
N LYS A 42 -7.16 2.01 -1.45
CA LYS A 42 -6.87 3.39 -1.87
C LYS A 42 -6.58 3.56 -3.35
N LEU A 43 -5.94 2.57 -3.93
CA LEU A 43 -5.53 2.56 -5.32
C LEU A 43 -6.51 1.83 -6.25
N SER A 44 -7.60 1.27 -5.68
CA SER A 44 -8.53 0.44 -6.43
C SER A 44 -9.04 1.18 -7.67
N GLY A 45 -8.95 0.55 -8.84
CA GLY A 45 -9.35 1.18 -10.10
C GLY A 45 -8.40 0.92 -11.24
N ASP A 46 -8.82 1.42 -12.40
CA ASP A 46 -8.06 1.39 -13.64
C ASP A 46 -7.46 2.78 -13.90
N TRP A 47 -6.15 2.79 -14.14
CA TRP A 47 -5.33 3.98 -14.27
C TRP A 47 -4.70 4.04 -15.66
N TYR A 48 -4.89 5.18 -16.30
CA TYR A 48 -4.57 5.41 -17.70
C TYR A 48 -3.42 6.39 -17.83
N ASP A 49 -2.59 6.23 -18.85
CA ASP A 49 -1.60 7.25 -19.22
C ASP A 49 -2.27 8.49 -19.85
N ALA A 50 -1.47 9.52 -20.14
CA ALA A 50 -1.95 10.74 -20.78
C ALA A 50 -2.55 10.55 -22.18
N ASN A 51 -2.32 9.39 -22.82
CA ASN A 51 -2.89 9.04 -24.11
C ASN A 51 -4.19 8.23 -23.98
N GLY A 52 -4.64 7.94 -22.75
CA GLY A 52 -5.82 7.12 -22.49
C GLY A 52 -5.57 5.61 -22.60
N ASN A 53 -4.32 5.15 -22.58
CA ASN A 53 -4.02 3.72 -22.54
C ASN A 53 -4.10 3.21 -21.09
N LEU A 54 -4.73 2.06 -20.87
CA LEU A 54 -4.74 1.40 -19.57
C LEU A 54 -3.31 0.92 -19.22
N VAL A 55 -2.76 1.40 -18.10
CA VAL A 55 -1.42 1.01 -17.63
C VAL A 55 -1.46 0.23 -16.32
N TYR A 56 -2.31 0.63 -15.38
CA TYR A 56 -2.50 -0.12 -14.13
C TYR A 56 -3.96 -0.48 -13.92
N SER A 57 -4.23 -1.76 -13.77
CA SER A 57 -5.49 -2.30 -13.25
C SER A 57 -5.23 -2.80 -11.83
N ILE A 58 -5.74 -2.08 -10.84
CA ILE A 58 -5.47 -2.34 -9.42
C ILE A 58 -6.76 -2.77 -8.73
N HIS A 59 -6.87 -4.04 -8.38
CA HIS A 59 -8.10 -4.59 -7.81
C HIS A 59 -7.78 -5.71 -6.83
N HIS A 60 -8.50 -5.77 -5.71
CA HIS A 60 -8.46 -6.90 -4.75
C HIS A 60 -7.05 -7.32 -4.28
N GLY A 61 -6.13 -6.38 -4.12
CA GLY A 61 -4.74 -6.65 -3.71
C GLY A 61 -3.81 -7.07 -4.86
N TYR A 62 -4.20 -6.83 -6.11
CA TYR A 62 -3.40 -7.12 -7.29
C TYR A 62 -3.17 -5.86 -8.12
N VAL A 63 -2.01 -5.77 -8.78
CA VAL A 63 -1.67 -4.76 -9.79
C VAL A 63 -1.36 -5.50 -11.08
N ASN A 64 -2.14 -5.29 -12.14
CA ASN A 64 -1.98 -5.98 -13.43
C ASN A 64 -1.90 -7.51 -13.30
N GLY A 65 -2.66 -8.08 -12.35
CA GLY A 65 -2.64 -9.52 -12.04
C GLY A 65 -1.50 -9.98 -11.13
N ALA A 66 -0.53 -9.13 -10.80
CA ALA A 66 0.53 -9.43 -9.83
C ALA A 66 0.09 -9.12 -8.40
N LYS A 67 0.26 -10.05 -7.47
CA LYS A 67 -0.18 -9.90 -6.08
C LYS A 67 0.69 -8.89 -5.34
N ILE A 68 0.08 -7.97 -4.59
CA ILE A 68 0.78 -7.12 -3.62
C ILE A 68 1.15 -7.99 -2.41
N ILE A 69 2.45 -8.11 -2.14
CA ILE A 69 3.00 -8.98 -1.09
C ILE A 69 3.66 -8.20 0.06
N ASP A 70 3.95 -6.90 -0.12
CA ASP A 70 4.47 -6.05 0.96
C ASP A 70 4.06 -4.58 0.77
N CYS A 71 4.09 -3.81 1.85
CA CYS A 71 3.82 -2.38 1.88
C CYS A 71 4.61 -1.70 3.01
N TYR A 72 5.31 -0.61 2.68
CA TYR A 72 6.09 0.20 3.63
C TYR A 72 6.10 1.67 3.20
N ASP A 73 6.68 2.54 4.04
CA ASP A 73 6.65 4.01 3.87
C ASP A 73 5.23 4.56 3.64
N TYR A 74 4.26 3.94 4.29
CA TYR A 74 2.84 4.20 4.08
C TYR A 74 2.37 5.49 4.76
N VAL A 75 1.86 6.42 3.95
CA VAL A 75 1.16 7.64 4.34
C VAL A 75 -0.29 7.53 3.87
N GLY A 76 -1.17 7.13 4.78
CA GLY A 76 -2.57 6.79 4.47
C GLY A 76 -3.52 7.95 4.18
N GLY A 77 -3.01 9.14 3.86
CA GLY A 77 -3.83 10.32 3.57
C GLY A 77 -4.62 10.23 2.25
N ASN A 78 -5.27 11.34 1.93
CA ASN A 78 -5.74 11.66 0.59
C ASN A 78 -5.49 13.17 0.33
N PRO A 79 -4.39 13.58 -0.32
CA PRO A 79 -3.39 12.72 -0.97
C PRO A 79 -2.58 11.86 0.01
N GLY A 80 -2.03 10.76 -0.48
CA GLY A 80 -1.21 9.82 0.29
C GLY A 80 -0.11 9.19 -0.58
N GLY A 81 0.66 8.28 0.01
CA GLY A 81 1.77 7.61 -0.68
C GLY A 81 2.25 6.35 0.03
N ALA A 82 2.95 5.49 -0.69
CA ALA A 82 3.52 4.25 -0.17
C ALA A 82 4.61 3.70 -1.09
N VAL A 83 5.33 2.70 -0.60
CA VAL A 83 6.02 1.74 -1.45
C VAL A 83 5.34 0.38 -1.32
N ILE A 84 4.90 -0.17 -2.44
CA ILE A 84 4.32 -1.52 -2.51
C ILE A 84 5.30 -2.48 -3.17
N THR A 85 5.27 -3.75 -2.79
CA THR A 85 5.99 -4.81 -3.50
C THR A 85 4.99 -5.77 -4.14
N ILE A 86 5.11 -5.97 -5.44
CA ILE A 86 4.29 -6.91 -6.21
C ILE A 86 5.11 -8.15 -6.58
N LEU A 87 4.46 -9.31 -6.63
CA LEU A 87 5.07 -10.56 -7.06
C LEU A 87 4.82 -10.76 -8.57
N GLU A 88 5.76 -10.32 -9.39
CA GLU A 88 5.75 -10.57 -10.84
C GLU A 88 6.31 -11.98 -11.15
N ALA A 89 6.10 -12.47 -12.38
CA ALA A 89 6.62 -13.78 -12.81
C ALA A 89 8.16 -13.89 -12.71
N ASN A 90 8.86 -12.77 -12.86
CA ASN A 90 10.33 -12.69 -12.78
C ASN A 90 10.84 -12.43 -11.35
N GLY A 91 9.93 -12.38 -10.36
CA GLY A 91 10.25 -12.14 -8.96
C GLY A 91 9.62 -10.86 -8.39
N PRO A 92 9.88 -10.56 -7.10
CA PRO A 92 9.36 -9.38 -6.43
C PRO A 92 9.88 -8.07 -7.03
N ARG A 93 8.98 -7.11 -7.23
CA ARG A 93 9.31 -5.75 -7.68
C ARG A 93 8.62 -4.73 -6.79
N SER A 94 9.38 -3.76 -6.29
CA SER A 94 8.84 -2.64 -5.52
C SER A 94 8.54 -1.43 -6.39
N ILE A 95 7.45 -0.73 -6.07
CA ILE A 95 6.94 0.44 -6.77
C ILE A 95 6.66 1.53 -5.73
N ARG A 96 7.33 2.68 -5.88
CA ARG A 96 7.04 3.88 -5.09
C ARG A 96 5.95 4.68 -5.77
N LEU A 97 4.91 5.02 -5.01
CA LEU A 97 3.74 5.68 -5.54
C LEU A 97 3.14 6.71 -4.58
N ASP A 98 2.55 7.75 -5.16
CA ASP A 98 1.66 8.69 -4.47
C ASP A 98 0.30 8.68 -5.16
N TRP A 99 -0.76 8.97 -4.41
CA TRP A 99 -2.12 9.01 -4.94
C TRP A 99 -2.89 10.24 -4.47
N LEU A 100 -3.80 10.67 -5.34
CA LEU A 100 -5.03 11.35 -4.98
C LEU A 100 -6.17 10.42 -5.40
N ARG A 101 -6.93 9.93 -4.42
CA ARG A 101 -7.99 8.94 -4.65
C ARG A 101 -9.11 9.53 -5.47
N HIS A 102 -9.75 8.69 -6.26
CA HIS A 102 -10.95 9.01 -7.03
C HIS A 102 -12.23 9.04 -6.18
N ASP A 103 -12.14 8.63 -4.91
CA ASP A 103 -13.23 8.64 -3.93
C ASP A 103 -13.66 10.09 -3.60
N ASN A 104 -14.12 10.85 -4.59
CA ASN A 104 -14.70 12.17 -4.46
C ASN A 104 -15.43 12.54 -5.76
N ASP A 105 -16.73 12.26 -5.78
CA ASP A 105 -17.68 13.22 -6.36
C ASP A 105 -17.70 14.54 -5.55
N ASN A 106 -16.84 14.70 -4.53
CA ASN A 106 -16.65 15.93 -3.77
C ASN A 106 -15.90 16.96 -4.62
N PRO A 107 -16.60 17.98 -5.17
CA PRO A 107 -16.02 18.90 -6.14
C PRO A 107 -14.87 19.71 -5.53
N LYS A 108 -14.88 19.94 -4.21
CA LYS A 108 -13.85 20.72 -3.50
C LYS A 108 -12.47 20.07 -3.52
N MET A 109 -12.41 18.74 -3.56
CA MET A 109 -11.14 18.02 -3.59
C MET A 109 -10.53 18.04 -4.99
N VAL A 110 -11.38 17.96 -6.03
CA VAL A 110 -10.96 18.16 -7.42
C VAL A 110 -10.51 19.61 -7.66
N GLU A 111 -11.19 20.58 -7.06
CA GLU A 111 -10.81 22.00 -7.11
C GLU A 111 -9.47 22.27 -6.39
N MET A 112 -9.26 21.68 -5.21
CA MET A 112 -8.06 21.93 -4.39
C MET A 112 -6.82 21.17 -4.85
N PHE A 113 -6.97 19.90 -5.27
CA PHE A 113 -5.85 19.02 -5.59
C PHE A 113 -5.80 18.56 -7.05
N GLY A 114 -6.80 18.93 -7.85
CA GLY A 114 -6.91 18.52 -9.25
C GLY A 114 -7.56 17.14 -9.41
N THR A 115 -7.46 16.61 -10.63
CA THR A 115 -7.98 15.28 -10.99
C THR A 115 -7.29 14.18 -10.19
N PRO A 116 -8.02 13.11 -9.80
CA PRO A 116 -7.42 11.92 -9.20
C PRO A 116 -6.23 11.41 -10.00
N TYR A 117 -5.14 11.09 -9.28
CA TYR A 117 -3.89 10.69 -9.91
C TYR A 117 -3.23 9.54 -9.17
N LEU A 118 -2.40 8.82 -9.89
CA LEU A 118 -1.41 7.88 -9.41
C LEU A 118 -0.05 8.29 -9.96
N LYS A 119 0.85 8.75 -9.10
CA LYS A 119 2.22 9.14 -9.48
C LYS A 119 3.16 8.01 -9.12
N ILE A 120 4.01 7.62 -10.06
CA ILE A 120 5.03 6.59 -9.86
C ILE A 120 6.40 7.25 -9.90
N TYR A 121 7.24 6.94 -8.91
CA TYR A 121 8.58 7.52 -8.76
C TYR A 121 9.67 6.47 -8.94
N ASP A 122 10.88 6.96 -9.25
CA ASP A 122 12.07 6.13 -9.26
C ASP A 122 12.35 5.65 -7.83
N LEU A 123 12.48 4.34 -7.66
CA LEU A 123 12.72 3.75 -6.34
C LEU A 123 14.07 4.17 -5.76
N ARG A 124 15.07 4.48 -6.61
CA ARG A 124 16.42 4.90 -6.19
C ARG A 124 16.52 6.40 -5.96
N ASN A 125 15.63 7.18 -6.56
CA ASN A 125 15.56 8.63 -6.39
C ASN A 125 14.09 9.03 -6.18
N PRO A 126 13.62 9.12 -4.93
CA PRO A 126 12.20 9.36 -4.64
C PRO A 126 11.68 10.73 -5.12
N ASN A 127 12.57 11.66 -5.45
CA ASN A 127 12.21 12.97 -6.00
C ASN A 127 12.05 12.94 -7.54
N ARG A 128 12.42 11.84 -8.20
CA ARG A 128 12.30 11.67 -9.64
C ARG A 128 10.97 10.99 -9.97
N LEU A 129 10.00 11.80 -10.38
CA LEU A 129 8.75 11.32 -10.97
C LEU A 129 9.06 10.58 -12.28
N LEU A 130 8.56 9.35 -12.41
CA LEU A 130 8.64 8.59 -13.66
C LEU A 130 7.45 8.89 -14.54
N ASN A 131 6.23 8.83 -13.97
CA ASN A 131 5.01 9.13 -14.72
C ASN A 131 3.82 9.42 -13.78
N THR A 132 2.79 10.06 -14.34
CA THR A 132 1.49 10.27 -13.70
C THR A 132 0.40 9.54 -14.50
N TYR A 133 -0.47 8.85 -13.80
CA TYR A 133 -1.60 8.12 -14.35
C TYR A 133 -2.90 8.64 -13.77
N TYR A 134 -3.99 8.51 -14.52
CA TYR A 134 -5.27 9.13 -14.21
C TYR A 134 -6.36 8.08 -14.08
N TYR A 135 -7.27 8.29 -13.14
CA TYR A 135 -8.42 7.41 -12.95
C TYR A 135 -9.43 7.62 -14.09
N GLN A 136 -9.74 6.55 -14.82
CA GLN A 136 -10.51 6.58 -16.08
C GLN A 136 -9.82 7.36 -17.22
N PRO A 137 -10.08 7.04 -18.50
CA PRO A 137 -9.62 7.85 -19.62
C PRO A 137 -10.41 9.16 -19.58
N TYR A 138 -9.93 10.15 -18.85
CA TYR A 138 -10.63 11.42 -18.71
C TYR A 138 -10.55 12.18 -20.04
N SER A 139 -11.66 12.14 -20.77
CA SER A 139 -12.02 13.13 -21.78
C SER A 139 -11.87 14.52 -21.16
N SER A 140 -11.08 15.36 -21.81
CA SER A 140 -10.67 16.73 -21.44
C SER A 140 -11.79 17.75 -21.19
N ASP A 141 -13.06 17.34 -21.07
CA ASP A 141 -14.24 18.21 -21.15
C ASP A 141 -14.87 18.52 -19.78
N PHE A 142 -14.07 19.06 -18.86
CA PHE A 142 -14.60 19.81 -17.70
C PHE A 142 -14.33 21.32 -17.80
N SER A 143 -13.83 21.81 -18.95
CA SER A 143 -13.79 23.26 -19.24
C SER A 143 -15.16 23.87 -19.57
N HIS A 144 -16.24 23.07 -19.54
CA HIS A 144 -17.61 23.52 -19.74
C HIS A 144 -18.56 22.95 -18.69
N LYS A 145 -18.48 23.43 -17.45
CA LYS A 145 -19.63 23.56 -16.56
C LYS A 145 -19.56 24.88 -15.80
#